data_AF-A0A1H3TLT9-F1
#
_entry.id   AF-A0A1H3TLT9-F1
#
_cell.length_a   1.000
_cell.length_b   1.000
_cell.length_c   1.000
_cell.angle_alpha   90.00
_cell.angle_beta   90.00
_cell.angle_gamma   90.00
#
_symmetry.space_group_name_H-M   'P 1'
#
loop_
_entity.id
_entity.type
_entity.pdbx_description
1 polymer ?
#
loop_
_entity_poly.entity_id
_entity_poly.type
_entity_poly.pdbx_seq_one_letter_code
_entity_poly.pdbx_strand_id
1 'polypeptide(L)'
;MARAQIHITDKEWRRIVALPSVRAALRARAQAIAGRARGIAATETPDASIGAEEGTRPQGRTYARVTSDDPDGEFGTEKKARRRVLGRAANTKE
;
A
#
# COMPACT_ATOMS: atom_id res chain seq x y z
N MET A 1 -8.90 -28.25 -16.72
CA MET A 1 -9.89 -27.18 -16.48
C MET A 1 -9.52 -25.99 -17.37
N ALA A 2 -10.34 -25.64 -18.36
CA ALA A 2 -10.06 -24.50 -19.23
C ALA A 2 -10.24 -23.18 -18.44
N ARG A 3 -9.24 -22.29 -18.47
CA ARG A 3 -9.36 -20.95 -17.89
C ARG A 3 -10.21 -20.08 -18.82
N ALA A 4 -11.34 -19.58 -18.34
CA ALA A 4 -12.09 -18.57 -19.04
C ALA A 4 -11.26 -17.27 -19.12
N GLN A 5 -11.01 -16.77 -20.32
CA GLN A 5 -10.43 -15.44 -20.55
C GLN A 5 -11.57 -14.43 -20.64
N ILE A 6 -11.55 -13.42 -19.78
CA ILE A 6 -12.50 -12.30 -19.80
C ILE A 6 -11.79 -11.13 -20.47
N HIS A 7 -12.36 -10.63 -21.57
CA HIS A 7 -11.89 -9.40 -22.20
C HIS A 7 -12.71 -8.22 -21.64
N ILE A 8 -12.02 -7.23 -21.08
CA ILE A 8 -12.64 -6.05 -20.46
C ILE A 8 -12.14 -4.83 -21.22
N THR A 9 -13.05 -3.98 -21.70
CA THR A 9 -12.67 -2.72 -22.35
C THR A 9 -12.10 -1.73 -21.34
N ASP A 10 -11.29 -0.77 -21.78
CA ASP A 10 -10.74 0.28 -20.90
C ASP A 10 -11.86 1.08 -20.18
N LYS A 11 -12.99 1.29 -20.86
CA LYS A 11 -14.17 1.96 -20.27
C LYS A 11 -14.76 1.15 -19.11
N GLU A 12 -14.89 -0.17 -19.28
CA GLU A 12 -15.39 -1.06 -18.22
C GLU A 12 -14.39 -1.16 -17.08
N TRP A 13 -13.10 -1.27 -17.39
CA TRP A 13 -12.03 -1.26 -16.40
C TRP A 13 -12.09 0.00 -15.52
N ARG A 14 -12.18 1.19 -16.12
CA ARG A 14 -12.29 2.47 -15.39
C ARG A 14 -13.52 2.52 -14.49
N ARG A 15 -14.65 1.96 -14.91
CA ARG A 15 -15.86 1.85 -14.08
C ARG A 15 -15.63 0.96 -12.88
N ILE A 16 -15.00 -0.21 -13.09
CA ILE A 16 -14.71 -1.17 -12.02
C ILE A 16 -13.78 -0.55 -10.96
N VAL A 17 -12.66 0.06 -11.37
CA VAL A 17 -11.70 0.64 -10.42
C VAL A 17 -12.22 1.87 -9.68
N ALA A 18 -13.29 2.48 -10.17
CA ALA A 18 -13.97 3.61 -9.53
C ALA A 18 -15.07 3.18 -8.54
N LEU A 19 -15.41 1.89 -8.46
CA LEU A 19 -16.47 1.41 -7.58
C LEU A 19 -16.17 1.71 -6.09
N PRO A 20 -17.17 2.14 -5.30
CA PRO A 20 -16.99 2.36 -3.86
C PRO A 20 -16.48 1.13 -3.11
N SER A 21 -16.90 -0.07 -3.52
CA SER A 21 -16.44 -1.34 -2.96
C SER A 21 -14.94 -1.57 -3.18
N VAL A 22 -14.41 -1.20 -4.35
CA VAL A 22 -12.97 -1.29 -4.64
C VAL A 22 -12.21 -0.30 -3.76
N ARG A 23 -12.70 0.94 -3.62
CA ARG A 23 -12.09 1.93 -2.72
C ARG A 23 -12.07 1.44 -1.28
N ALA A 24 -13.18 0.91 -0.78
CA ALA A 24 -13.29 0.38 0.58
C ALA A 24 -12.33 -0.79 0.81
N ALA A 25 -12.23 -1.73 -0.15
CA ALA A 25 -11.32 -2.86 -0.07
C ALA A 25 -9.84 -2.41 -0.06
N LEU A 26 -9.46 -1.46 -0.92
CA LEU A 26 -8.12 -0.88 -0.94
C LEU A 26 -7.79 -0.19 0.38
N ARG A 27 -8.72 0.63 0.90
CA ARG A 27 -8.56 1.31 2.18
C ARG A 27 -8.38 0.32 3.32
N ALA A 28 -9.25 -0.69 3.44
CA ALA A 28 -9.16 -1.71 4.47
C ALA A 28 -7.81 -2.44 4.42
N ARG A 29 -7.33 -2.76 3.21
CA ARG A 29 -6.02 -3.38 3.03
C ARG A 29 -4.88 -2.46 3.48
N ALA A 30 -4.91 -1.19 3.09
CA ALA A 30 -3.89 -0.21 3.50
C ALA A 30 -3.89 -0.01 5.03
N GLN A 31 -5.06 0.08 5.66
CA GLN A 31 -5.19 0.18 7.13
C GLN A 31 -4.62 -1.06 7.84
N ALA A 32 -4.88 -2.26 7.34
CA ALA A 32 -4.32 -3.49 7.90
C ALA A 32 -2.79 -3.56 7.76
N ILE A 33 -2.22 -3.02 6.67
CA ILE A 33 -0.76 -2.90 6.52
C ILE A 33 -0.23 -1.84 7.48
N ALA A 34 -0.87 -0.67 7.56
CA ALA A 34 -0.46 0.41 8.47
C ALA A 34 -0.47 -0.03 9.94
N GLY A 35 -1.48 -0.80 10.37
CA GLY A 35 -1.54 -1.35 11.73
C GLY A 35 -0.37 -2.29 12.04
N ARG A 36 -0.02 -3.18 11.10
CA ARG A 36 1.17 -4.06 11.23
C ARG A 36 2.46 -3.25 11.24
N ALA A 37 2.57 -2.27 10.37
CA ALA A 37 3.73 -1.40 10.28
C ALA A 37 3.94 -0.59 11.58
N ARG A 38 2.88 -0.08 12.20
CA ARG A 38 2.94 0.57 13.52
C ARG A 38 3.42 -0.37 14.62
N GLY A 39 2.98 -1.63 14.60
CA GLY A 39 3.47 -2.65 15.55
C GLY A 39 4.98 -2.90 15.44
N ILE A 40 5.50 -2.96 14.21
CA ILE A 40 6.94 -3.08 13.96
C ILE A 40 7.67 -1.79 14.38
N ALA A 41 7.17 -0.63 13.95
CA ALA A 41 7.77 0.67 14.24
C ALA A 41 7.83 0.98 15.74
N ALA A 42 6.83 0.58 16.53
CA ALA A 42 6.84 0.77 17.98
C ALA A 42 8.08 0.15 18.67
N THR A 43 8.68 -0.88 18.08
CA THR A 43 9.87 -1.54 18.63
C THR A 43 11.16 -1.01 18.02
N GLU A 44 11.14 -0.63 16.74
CA GLU A 44 12.37 -0.37 15.96
C GLU A 44 12.60 1.11 15.61
N THR A 45 11.53 1.89 15.56
CA THR A 45 11.48 3.31 15.13
C THR A 45 10.29 4.02 15.79
N PRO A 46 10.28 4.17 17.12
CA PRO A 46 9.12 4.67 17.86
C PRO A 46 8.71 6.10 17.47
N ASP A 47 9.64 6.87 16.91
CA ASP A 47 9.39 8.25 16.44
C ASP A 47 8.77 8.33 15.04
N ALA A 48 8.74 7.23 14.28
CA ALA A 48 8.23 7.22 12.91
C ALA A 48 6.69 7.26 12.88
N SER A 49 6.14 8.25 12.19
CA SER A 49 4.70 8.35 11.92
C SER A 49 4.31 7.46 10.75
N ILE A 50 3.27 6.65 10.93
CA ILE A 50 2.75 5.75 9.89
C ILE A 50 1.28 6.05 9.60
N GLY A 51 1.02 6.40 8.35
CA GLY A 51 -0.28 6.79 7.84
C GLY A 51 -0.82 5.84 6.76
N ALA A 52 -2.07 6.08 6.37
CA ALA A 52 -2.66 5.52 5.17
C ALA A 52 -3.41 6.62 4.43
N GLU A 53 -3.17 6.75 3.14
CA GLU A 53 -3.77 7.76 2.28
C GLU A 53 -4.52 7.08 1.13
N GLU A 54 -5.61 7.70 0.69
CA GLU A 54 -6.38 7.28 -0.47
C GLU A 54 -6.43 8.38 -1.53
N GLY A 55 -6.65 7.97 -2.78
CA GLY A 55 -6.81 8.93 -3.86
C GLY A 55 -7.13 8.28 -5.19
N THR A 56 -7.12 9.09 -6.24
CA THR A 56 -7.38 8.66 -7.61
C THR A 56 -6.20 9.08 -8.48
N ARG A 57 -5.61 8.15 -9.22
CA ARG A 57 -4.54 8.45 -10.20
C ARG A 57 -5.13 9.18 -11.43
N PRO A 58 -4.32 9.87 -12.25
CA PRO A 58 -4.80 10.63 -13.42
C PRO A 58 -5.68 9.86 -14.42
N GLN A 59 -5.60 8.52 -14.45
CA GLN A 59 -6.43 7.66 -15.31
C GLN A 59 -7.66 7.04 -14.59
N GLY A 60 -8.08 7.62 -13.46
CA GLY A 60 -9.26 7.17 -12.71
C GLY A 60 -9.03 5.96 -11.80
N ARG A 61 -7.81 5.39 -11.78
CA ARG A 61 -7.49 4.26 -10.91
C ARG A 61 -7.43 4.69 -9.45
N THR A 62 -8.39 4.24 -8.65
CA THR A 62 -8.37 4.40 -7.19
C THR A 62 -7.15 3.71 -6.59
N TYR A 63 -6.53 4.32 -5.59
CA TYR A 63 -5.45 3.71 -4.83
C TYR A 63 -5.61 4.00 -3.33
N ALA A 64 -5.02 3.14 -2.52
CA ALA A 64 -4.70 3.42 -1.14
C ALA A 64 -3.22 3.04 -0.91
N ARG A 65 -2.47 3.90 -0.23
CA ARG A 65 -1.04 3.69 0.06
C ARG A 65 -0.79 3.87 1.55
N VAL A 66 0.21 3.17 2.05
CA VAL A 66 0.75 3.39 3.41
C VAL A 66 1.90 4.37 3.29
N THR A 67 1.98 5.31 4.22
CA THR A 67 3.00 6.37 4.25
C THR A 67 3.81 6.30 5.54
N SER A 68 5.07 6.74 5.46
CA SER A 68 5.93 6.95 6.62
C SER A 68 6.78 8.21 6.40
N ASP A 69 7.13 8.87 7.49
CA ASP A 69 8.07 10.00 7.55
C ASP A 69 9.53 9.57 7.79
N ASP A 70 9.82 8.27 7.94
CA ASP A 70 11.18 7.70 8.01
C ASP A 70 11.55 6.97 6.70
N PRO A 71 11.85 7.69 5.60
CA PRO A 71 12.25 7.06 4.35
C PRO A 71 13.61 6.34 4.48
N ASP A 72 14.51 6.85 5.32
CA ASP A 72 15.81 6.22 5.56
C ASP A 72 15.66 4.84 6.19
N GLY A 73 14.71 4.66 7.11
CA GLY A 73 14.38 3.36 7.68
C GLY A 73 13.84 2.36 6.64
N GLU A 74 13.16 2.83 5.59
CA GLU A 74 12.57 1.97 4.56
C GLU A 74 13.57 1.59 3.46
N PHE A 75 14.41 2.53 3.05
CA PHE A 75 15.33 2.35 1.90
C PHE A 75 16.78 2.14 2.31
N GLY A 76 17.16 2.53 3.52
CA GLY A 76 18.56 2.57 3.97
C GLY A 76 19.30 3.76 3.34
N THR A 77 20.44 4.09 3.94
CA THR A 77 21.42 5.04 3.39
C THR A 77 22.82 4.46 3.59
N GLU A 78 23.86 5.14 3.11
CA GLU A 78 25.25 4.76 3.39
C GLU A 78 25.52 4.62 4.91
N LYS A 79 24.81 5.41 5.73
CA LYS A 79 25.03 5.52 7.18
C LYS A 79 23.96 4.83 8.02
N LYS A 80 22.83 4.41 7.42
CA LYS A 80 21.69 3.81 8.13
C LYS A 80 21.29 2.49 7.48
N ALA A 81 21.22 1.45 8.30
CA ALA A 81 20.72 0.15 7.85
C ALA A 81 19.24 0.22 7.46
N ARG A 82 18.89 -0.49 6.38
CA ARG A 82 17.52 -0.62 5.87
C ARG A 82 16.72 -1.55 6.79
N ARG A 83 15.63 -1.05 7.40
CA ARG A 83 14.71 -1.85 8.23
C ARG A 83 13.53 -2.40 7.44
N ARG A 84 13.07 -1.74 6.36
CA ARG A 84 11.89 -2.15 5.57
C ARG A 84 10.62 -2.34 6.42
N VAL A 85 10.27 -1.38 7.27
CA VAL A 85 9.07 -1.51 8.12
C VAL A 85 7.81 -1.68 7.27
N LEU A 86 7.65 -0.86 6.23
CA LEU A 86 6.50 -0.93 5.32
C LEU A 86 6.57 -2.16 4.43
N GLY A 87 7.74 -2.47 3.86
CA GLY A 87 7.93 -3.66 3.03
C GLY A 87 7.64 -4.97 3.78
N ARG A 88 8.13 -5.11 5.02
CA ARG A 88 7.82 -6.25 5.89
C ARG A 88 6.34 -6.30 6.25
N ALA A 89 5.73 -5.18 6.63
CA ALA A 89 4.30 -5.13 6.91
C ALA A 89 3.45 -5.50 5.68
N ALA A 90 3.89 -5.17 4.47
CA ALA A 90 3.19 -5.50 3.24
C ALA A 90 3.41 -6.94 2.75
N ASN A 91 4.34 -7.70 3.36
CA ASN A 91 4.84 -8.99 2.86
C ASN A 91 5.35 -8.89 1.40
N THR A 92 5.99 -7.78 1.04
CA THR A 92 6.58 -7.64 -0.30
C THR A 92 7.97 -8.28 -0.34
N LYS A 93 8.23 -9.03 -1.40
CA LYS A 93 9.60 -9.45 -1.74
C LYS A 93 10.42 -8.20 -2.08
N GLU A 94 11.56 -8.07 -1.39
CA GLU A 94 12.68 -7.10 -1.51
C GLU A 94 12.44 -5.65 -1.95
#